data_AF-A0A059WXW6-F1
#
_entry.id   AF-A0A059WXW6-F1
#
_cell.length_a   1.000
_cell.length_b   1.000
_cell.length_c   1.000
_cell.angle_alpha   90.00
_cell.angle_beta   90.00
_cell.angle_gamma   90.00
#
_symmetry.space_group_name_H-M   'P 1'
#
loop_
_entity.id
_entity.type
_entity.pdbx_description
1 polymer ?
#
loop_
_entity_poly.entity_id
_entity_poly.type
_entity_poly.pdbx_seq_one_letter_code
_entity_poly.pdbx_strand_id
1 'polypeptide(L)'
;PWFNPIPKHPYNVGSDMNHESMDTRNYSSRVMEHWLTEYRIDGFRFDLSKGFTQVNTCTTPNCNTQTEINNWGLRDQSRINIWKRYYDTVQTKSSGAYVILEHFAENSEEKELSDYGMMLWGNLHHNYTQAALGLSTENDFSWGIHTVRTWTNPHLVTYMESHDEERIVYRALTGGNVTAGYTTRHIDTALRRMELSAAFLFTIPGPKMMWQFGEVGYDFAINRCEDGSINNDCRTHPKPIRWDYLQNAKRKQVTV
;
A
#
# COMPACT_ATOMS: atom_id res chain seq x y z
N PRO A 1 11.14 20.98 19.07
CA PRO A 1 12.16 19.93 18.86
C PRO A 1 11.84 19.17 17.57
N TRP A 2 12.85 18.69 16.84
CA TRP A 2 12.66 17.95 15.58
C TRP A 2 11.93 16.63 15.79
N PHE A 3 12.30 15.92 16.86
CA PHE A 3 11.76 14.61 17.20
C PHE A 3 10.93 14.69 18.48
N ASN A 4 9.94 13.81 18.56
CA ASN A 4 9.23 13.54 19.79
C ASN A 4 10.15 12.76 20.75
N PRO A 5 10.30 13.18 22.02
CA PRO A 5 11.10 12.44 23.00
C PRO A 5 10.54 11.03 23.29
N ILE A 6 9.23 10.87 23.14
CA ILE A 6 8.49 9.62 23.25
C ILE A 6 7.60 9.53 22.02
N PRO A 7 7.65 8.42 21.25
CA PRO A 7 6.83 8.27 20.06
C PRO A 7 5.33 8.38 20.35
N LYS A 8 4.57 8.89 19.38
CA LYS A 8 3.13 9.18 19.55
C LYS A 8 2.18 8.10 19.07
N HIS A 9 2.63 7.19 18.22
CA HIS A 9 1.78 6.17 17.61
C HIS A 9 2.48 4.81 17.50
N PRO A 10 1.76 3.71 17.25
CA PRO A 10 2.37 2.41 16.95
C PRO A 10 3.18 2.38 15.65
N TYR A 11 4.02 1.36 15.48
CA TYR A 11 4.78 1.08 14.24
C TYR A 11 5.79 2.17 13.82
N ASN A 12 6.35 2.92 14.77
CA ASN A 12 7.43 3.86 14.43
C ASN A 12 8.61 3.18 13.76
N VAL A 13 9.17 3.86 12.78
CA VAL A 13 10.43 3.51 12.14
C VAL A 13 11.44 4.59 12.50
N GLY A 14 12.45 4.23 13.29
CA GLY A 14 13.43 5.20 13.79
C GLY A 14 12.84 6.18 14.81
N SER A 15 13.25 7.45 14.74
CA SER A 15 12.81 8.50 15.67
C SER A 15 11.60 9.25 15.11
N ASP A 16 10.48 9.21 15.85
CA ASP A 16 9.22 9.91 15.53
C ASP A 16 9.45 11.43 15.42
N MET A 17 9.14 12.00 14.25
CA MET A 17 9.30 13.42 13.98
C MET A 17 8.12 14.23 14.49
N ASN A 18 8.39 15.35 15.16
CA ASN A 18 7.36 16.31 15.52
C ASN A 18 7.01 17.19 14.32
N HIS A 19 6.00 16.79 13.55
CA HIS A 19 5.52 17.50 12.35
C HIS A 19 4.81 18.83 12.64
N GLU A 20 4.54 19.15 13.90
CA GLU A 20 4.06 20.48 14.31
C GLU A 20 5.19 21.48 14.56
N SER A 21 6.41 20.99 14.78
CA SER A 21 7.56 21.87 14.99
C SER A 21 7.92 22.62 13.70
N MET A 22 8.33 23.88 13.85
CA MET A 22 8.80 24.70 12.73
C MET A 22 10.02 24.06 12.05
N ASP A 23 10.89 23.44 12.83
CA ASP A 23 12.10 22.82 12.35
C ASP A 23 11.81 21.64 11.40
N THR A 24 10.94 20.70 11.81
CA THR A 24 10.53 19.57 10.97
C THR A 24 9.78 20.05 9.74
N ARG A 25 8.92 21.07 9.86
CA ARG A 25 8.22 21.66 8.71
C ARG A 25 9.20 22.23 7.68
N ASN A 26 10.20 22.98 8.13
CA ASN A 26 11.22 23.55 7.27
C ASN A 26 12.10 22.48 6.62
N TYR A 27 12.43 21.42 7.37
CA TYR A 27 13.16 20.28 6.83
C TYR A 27 12.39 19.56 5.72
N SER A 28 11.15 19.12 6.02
CA SER A 28 10.32 18.43 5.04
C SER A 28 10.10 19.27 3.80
N SER A 29 9.87 20.58 3.97
CA SER A 29 9.72 21.52 2.85
C SER A 29 10.95 21.57 1.94
N ARG A 30 12.16 21.69 2.52
CA ARG A 30 13.41 21.69 1.74
C ARG A 30 13.68 20.36 1.04
N VAL A 31 13.37 19.23 1.70
CA VAL A 31 13.50 17.90 1.09
C VAL A 31 12.55 17.78 -0.10
N MET A 32 11.27 18.10 0.08
CA MET A 32 10.28 18.05 -0.99
C MET A 32 10.66 18.96 -2.16
N GLU A 33 11.09 20.19 -1.89
CA GLU A 33 11.57 21.13 -2.90
C GLU A 33 12.76 20.54 -3.68
N HIS A 34 13.79 20.06 -3.00
CA HIS A 34 14.99 19.55 -3.65
C HIS A 34 14.69 18.40 -4.63
N TRP A 35 13.87 17.43 -4.23
CA TRP A 35 13.50 16.31 -5.09
C TRP A 35 12.63 16.75 -6.28
N LEU A 36 11.72 17.70 -6.09
CA LEU A 36 10.87 18.23 -7.16
C LEU A 36 11.65 19.10 -8.15
N THR A 37 12.60 19.92 -7.69
CA THR A 37 13.30 20.89 -8.56
C THR A 37 14.55 20.31 -9.19
N GLU A 38 15.38 19.60 -8.41
CA GLU A 38 16.67 19.09 -8.89
C GLU A 38 16.52 17.76 -9.61
N TYR A 39 15.72 16.83 -9.04
CA TYR A 39 15.51 15.51 -9.64
C TYR A 39 14.26 15.42 -10.51
N ARG A 40 13.38 16.44 -10.48
CA ARG A 40 12.21 16.58 -11.35
C ARG A 40 11.30 15.35 -11.34
N ILE A 41 11.09 14.77 -10.16
CA ILE A 41 10.13 13.70 -9.97
C ILE A 41 8.69 14.26 -10.03
N ASP A 42 7.74 13.42 -10.44
CA ASP A 42 6.33 13.83 -10.59
C ASP A 42 5.56 13.89 -9.26
N GLY A 43 6.20 13.59 -8.14
CA GLY A 43 5.56 13.59 -6.82
C GLY A 43 6.16 12.59 -5.85
N PHE A 44 5.43 12.32 -4.77
CA PHE A 44 5.89 11.46 -3.67
C PHE A 44 4.83 10.43 -3.29
N ARG A 45 5.29 9.25 -2.87
CA ARG A 45 4.56 8.39 -1.94
C ARG A 45 5.13 8.62 -0.54
N PHE A 46 4.29 9.09 0.38
CA PHE A 46 4.66 9.31 1.77
C PHE A 46 4.44 8.04 2.58
N ASP A 47 5.55 7.50 3.08
CA ASP A 47 5.59 6.35 3.98
C ASP A 47 4.99 6.67 5.34
N LEU A 48 4.30 5.68 5.91
CA LEU A 48 3.67 5.72 7.22
C LEU A 48 2.90 7.02 7.44
N SER A 49 2.14 7.44 6.44
CA SER A 49 1.59 8.80 6.42
C SER A 49 0.61 9.06 7.57
N LYS A 50 -0.01 7.99 8.11
CA LYS A 50 -0.84 8.06 9.32
C LYS A 50 -0.03 8.44 10.57
N GLY A 51 1.28 8.22 10.55
CA GLY A 51 2.23 8.54 11.62
C GLY A 51 2.55 10.03 11.73
N PHE A 52 2.11 10.84 10.77
CA PHE A 52 2.30 12.28 10.77
C PHE A 52 1.27 12.97 11.70
N THR A 53 1.21 12.49 12.94
CA THR A 53 0.27 12.89 13.99
C THR A 53 1.04 13.39 15.21
N GLN A 54 0.44 14.29 15.99
CA GLN A 54 0.92 14.60 17.34
C GLN A 54 -0.05 14.15 18.44
N VAL A 55 -1.14 13.47 18.06
CA VAL A 55 -2.05 12.80 18.99
C VAL A 55 -1.34 11.57 19.55
N ASN A 56 -1.13 11.55 20.86
CA ASN A 56 -0.49 10.41 21.50
C ASN A 56 -1.49 9.27 21.72
N THR A 57 -1.31 8.18 20.99
CA THR A 57 -2.05 6.92 21.20
C THR A 57 -1.22 5.85 21.89
N CYS A 58 0.09 6.08 22.10
CA CYS A 58 0.95 5.20 22.88
C CYS A 58 0.62 5.31 24.38
N THR A 59 0.09 4.21 24.93
CA THR A 59 -0.32 4.06 26.33
C THR A 59 0.46 2.97 27.06
N THR A 60 1.19 2.13 26.31
CA THR A 60 2.04 1.05 26.82
C THR A 60 3.50 1.27 26.42
N PRO A 61 4.47 0.64 27.12
CA PRO A 61 5.89 0.82 26.81
C PRO A 61 6.29 0.45 25.38
N ASN A 62 5.65 -0.56 24.79
CA ASN A 62 5.96 -1.04 23.44
C ASN A 62 5.10 -0.42 22.34
N CYS A 63 4.04 0.33 22.71
CA CYS A 63 3.11 0.99 21.80
C CYS A 63 2.70 0.13 20.59
N ASN A 64 2.13 -1.05 20.83
CA ASN A 64 1.81 -2.01 19.77
C ASN A 64 0.55 -2.85 20.05
N THR A 65 -0.26 -2.45 21.03
CA THR A 65 -1.52 -3.14 21.31
C THR A 65 -2.57 -2.80 20.26
N GLN A 66 -3.53 -3.70 20.05
CA GLN A 66 -4.62 -3.49 19.09
C GLN A 66 -5.43 -2.23 19.42
N THR A 67 -5.60 -1.90 20.71
CA THR A 67 -6.29 -0.67 21.14
C THR A 67 -5.54 0.58 20.69
N GLU A 68 -4.21 0.62 20.83
CA GLU A 68 -3.39 1.76 20.41
C GLU A 68 -3.40 1.91 18.88
N ILE A 69 -3.39 0.79 18.14
CA ILE A 69 -3.48 0.74 16.68
C ILE A 69 -4.86 1.25 16.20
N ASN A 70 -5.94 0.79 16.84
CA ASN A 70 -7.30 1.24 16.55
C ASN A 70 -7.46 2.74 16.83
N ASN A 71 -6.98 3.21 17.99
CA ASN A 71 -7.03 4.62 18.35
C ASN A 71 -6.24 5.50 17.38
N TRP A 72 -5.07 5.03 16.94
CA TRP A 72 -4.27 5.73 15.92
C TRP A 72 -4.95 5.79 14.56
N GLY A 73 -5.75 4.77 14.24
CA GLY A 73 -6.61 4.69 13.07
C GLY A 73 -7.82 5.63 13.11
N LEU A 74 -8.19 6.19 14.26
CA LEU A 74 -9.31 7.14 14.33
C LEU A 74 -8.94 8.46 13.64
N ARG A 75 -9.97 9.20 13.24
CA ARG A 75 -9.83 10.53 12.66
C ARG A 75 -9.03 11.45 13.58
N ASP A 76 -8.05 12.13 13.00
CA ASP A 76 -7.18 13.09 13.67
C ASP A 76 -7.11 14.39 12.87
N GLN A 77 -7.72 15.44 13.41
CA GLN A 77 -7.73 16.76 12.77
C GLN A 77 -6.33 17.39 12.69
N SER A 78 -5.43 17.11 13.64
CA SER A 78 -4.06 17.63 13.62
C SER A 78 -3.27 17.03 12.47
N ARG A 79 -3.40 15.71 12.26
CA ARG A 79 -2.79 14.98 11.14
C ARG A 79 -3.32 15.46 9.79
N ILE A 80 -4.63 15.69 9.66
CA ILE A 80 -5.22 16.29 8.46
C ILE A 80 -4.59 17.66 8.16
N ASN A 81 -4.46 18.52 9.18
CA ASN A 81 -3.88 19.85 9.02
C ASN A 81 -2.38 19.80 8.64
N ILE A 82 -1.64 18.81 9.15
CA ILE A 82 -0.25 18.56 8.76
C ILE A 82 -0.19 18.17 7.28
N TRP A 83 -1.03 17.23 6.84
CA TRP A 83 -1.05 16.79 5.45
C TRP A 83 -1.43 17.88 4.47
N LYS A 84 -2.45 18.68 4.76
CA LYS A 84 -2.83 19.82 3.91
C LYS A 84 -1.68 20.81 3.74
N ARG A 85 -0.93 21.09 4.80
CA ARG A 85 0.26 21.96 4.75
C ARG A 85 1.37 21.39 3.85
N TYR A 86 1.66 20.10 3.97
CA TYR A 86 2.68 19.46 3.11
C TYR A 86 2.21 19.36 1.66
N TYR A 87 0.93 19.09 1.42
CA TYR A 87 0.34 19.17 0.10
C TYR A 87 0.49 20.57 -0.50
N ASP A 88 0.11 21.63 0.21
CA ASP A 88 0.26 23.01 -0.26
C ASP A 88 1.72 23.35 -0.58
N THR A 89 2.66 22.81 0.21
CA THR A 89 4.10 22.95 -0.05
C THR A 89 4.49 22.29 -1.37
N VAL A 90 4.10 21.02 -1.57
CA VAL A 90 4.35 20.29 -2.83
C VAL A 90 3.76 21.04 -4.02
N GLN A 91 2.49 21.46 -3.94
CA GLN A 91 1.82 22.17 -5.03
C GLN A 91 2.46 23.54 -5.32
N THR A 92 2.95 24.24 -4.30
CA THR A 92 3.66 25.52 -4.49
C THR A 92 4.99 25.33 -5.22
N LYS A 93 5.70 24.22 -4.95
CA LYS A 93 7.02 23.94 -5.55
C LYS A 93 6.91 23.31 -6.94
N SER A 94 5.91 22.46 -7.16
CA SER A 94 5.62 21.84 -8.46
C SER A 94 4.12 21.58 -8.55
N SER A 95 3.41 22.49 -9.22
CA SER A 95 1.96 22.37 -9.41
C SER A 95 1.62 21.10 -10.19
N GLY A 96 0.66 20.32 -9.67
CA GLY A 96 0.26 19.05 -10.27
C GLY A 96 1.09 17.84 -9.81
N ALA A 97 2.12 18.04 -8.99
CA ALA A 97 2.87 16.92 -8.44
C ALA A 97 1.99 16.04 -7.53
N TYR A 98 2.16 14.73 -7.65
CA TYR A 98 1.38 13.75 -6.89
C TYR A 98 1.78 13.70 -5.42
N VAL A 99 0.77 13.59 -4.56
CA VAL A 99 0.92 13.29 -3.13
C VAL A 99 0.14 12.02 -2.86
N ILE A 100 0.83 10.89 -2.79
CA ILE A 100 0.25 9.57 -2.51
C ILE A 100 0.55 9.22 -1.06
N LEU A 101 -0.48 8.89 -0.28
CA LEU A 101 -0.36 8.61 1.14
C LEU A 101 -0.57 7.12 1.39
N GLU A 102 0.40 6.46 2.05
CA GLU A 102 0.14 5.20 2.73
C GLU A 102 -0.60 5.52 4.03
N HIS A 103 -1.91 5.71 3.90
CA HIS A 103 -2.80 6.22 4.94
C HIS A 103 -3.91 5.21 5.12
N PHE A 104 -3.96 4.59 6.30
CA PHE A 104 -4.96 3.59 6.67
C PHE A 104 -5.69 4.08 7.93
N ALA A 105 -6.37 5.21 7.80
CA ALA A 105 -7.10 5.86 8.88
C ALA A 105 -8.60 5.65 8.68
N GLU A 106 -9.42 6.24 9.55
CA GLU A 106 -10.86 6.24 9.37
C GLU A 106 -11.20 6.90 8.03
N ASN A 107 -12.16 6.30 7.31
CA ASN A 107 -12.56 6.75 5.98
C ASN A 107 -12.97 8.25 5.91
N SER A 108 -13.44 8.82 7.02
CA SER A 108 -13.81 10.25 7.09
C SER A 108 -12.60 11.18 6.91
N GLU A 109 -11.44 10.81 7.43
CA GLU A 109 -10.18 11.52 7.26
C GLU A 109 -9.62 11.30 5.86
N GLU A 110 -9.58 10.05 5.42
CA GLU A 110 -9.11 9.69 4.08
C GLU A 110 -9.91 10.42 2.99
N LYS A 111 -11.23 10.49 3.13
CA LYS A 111 -12.11 11.24 2.23
C LYS A 111 -11.74 12.72 2.18
N GLU A 112 -11.49 13.35 3.32
CA GLU A 112 -11.13 14.77 3.37
C GLU A 112 -9.78 15.05 2.70
N LEU A 113 -8.79 14.18 2.91
CA LEU A 113 -7.49 14.29 2.25
C LEU A 113 -7.61 14.04 0.74
N SER A 114 -8.43 13.08 0.33
CA SER A 114 -8.80 12.84 -1.07
C SER A 114 -9.44 14.07 -1.70
N ASP A 115 -10.42 14.69 -1.04
CA ASP A 115 -11.11 15.88 -1.53
C ASP A 115 -10.20 17.11 -1.59
N TYR A 116 -9.13 17.13 -0.79
CA TYR A 116 -8.10 18.16 -0.85
C TYR A 116 -7.09 17.96 -2.00
N GLY A 117 -7.12 16.82 -2.68
CA GLY A 117 -6.30 16.53 -3.86
C GLY A 117 -5.20 15.50 -3.65
N MET A 118 -5.13 14.85 -2.50
CA MET A 118 -4.17 13.77 -2.23
C MET A 118 -4.71 12.42 -2.72
N MET A 119 -3.82 11.51 -3.07
CA MET A 119 -4.12 10.11 -3.39
C MET A 119 -3.81 9.22 -2.19
N LEU A 120 -4.56 8.13 -2.02
CA LEU A 120 -4.47 7.27 -0.83
C LEU A 120 -4.41 5.80 -1.22
N TRP A 121 -3.64 5.01 -0.48
CA TRP A 121 -3.53 3.57 -0.69
C TRP A 121 -4.85 2.84 -0.37
N GLY A 122 -5.28 1.98 -1.28
CA GLY A 122 -6.44 1.10 -1.14
C GLY A 122 -6.03 -0.36 -1.09
N ASN A 123 -5.63 -0.84 0.09
CA ASN A 123 -5.20 -2.22 0.25
C ASN A 123 -6.40 -3.18 0.14
N LEU A 124 -6.37 -4.08 -0.86
CA LEU A 124 -7.28 -5.20 -0.99
C LEU A 124 -6.54 -6.55 -1.12
N HIS A 125 -5.28 -6.61 -0.71
CA HIS A 125 -4.45 -7.82 -0.80
C HIS A 125 -5.14 -9.06 -0.25
N HIS A 126 -5.69 -8.96 0.96
CA HIS A 126 -6.37 -10.07 1.62
C HIS A 126 -7.55 -10.57 0.77
N ASN A 127 -8.42 -9.64 0.34
CA ASN A 127 -9.63 -9.97 -0.40
C ASN A 127 -9.32 -10.64 -1.74
N TYR A 128 -8.40 -10.07 -2.51
CA TYR A 128 -7.95 -10.67 -3.77
C TYR A 128 -7.24 -12.01 -3.56
N THR A 129 -6.48 -12.16 -2.48
CA THR A 129 -5.88 -13.43 -2.11
C THR A 129 -6.97 -14.48 -1.86
N GLN A 130 -7.95 -14.22 -0.98
CA GLN A 130 -9.03 -15.18 -0.69
C GLN A 130 -9.76 -15.63 -1.97
N ALA A 131 -10.10 -14.67 -2.84
CA ALA A 131 -10.72 -14.95 -4.12
C ALA A 131 -9.84 -15.84 -5.03
N ALA A 132 -8.55 -15.53 -5.15
CA ALA A 132 -7.60 -16.29 -5.96
C ALA A 132 -7.34 -17.70 -5.41
N LEU A 133 -7.34 -17.87 -4.07
CA LEU A 133 -7.27 -19.17 -3.41
C LEU A 133 -8.51 -20.04 -3.68
N GLY A 134 -9.62 -19.44 -4.12
CA GLY A 134 -10.89 -20.11 -4.32
C GLY A 134 -11.68 -20.29 -3.02
N LEU A 135 -11.56 -19.32 -2.10
CA LEU A 135 -12.28 -19.26 -0.84
C LEU A 135 -13.50 -18.34 -0.98
N SER A 136 -14.59 -18.70 -0.29
CA SER A 136 -15.90 -18.02 -0.42
C SER A 136 -16.14 -16.93 0.63
N THR A 137 -15.19 -16.72 1.54
CA THR A 137 -15.27 -15.73 2.62
C THR A 137 -14.24 -14.63 2.39
N GLU A 138 -14.58 -13.40 2.80
CA GLU A 138 -13.64 -12.27 2.79
C GLU A 138 -13.06 -11.98 1.40
N ASN A 139 -13.86 -12.13 0.34
CA ASN A 139 -13.48 -11.96 -1.06
C ASN A 139 -14.21 -10.79 -1.74
N ASP A 140 -14.79 -9.89 -0.96
CA ASP A 140 -15.45 -8.69 -1.48
C ASP A 140 -14.43 -7.62 -1.92
N PHE A 141 -14.57 -7.09 -3.13
CA PHE A 141 -13.68 -6.06 -3.67
C PHE A 141 -14.29 -4.66 -3.61
N SER A 142 -15.52 -4.52 -3.09
CA SER A 142 -16.27 -3.26 -3.15
C SER A 142 -15.52 -2.09 -2.52
N TRP A 143 -14.75 -2.34 -1.46
CA TRP A 143 -13.94 -1.33 -0.78
C TRP A 143 -12.78 -0.77 -1.62
N GLY A 144 -12.50 -1.35 -2.79
CA GLY A 144 -11.57 -0.82 -3.78
C GLY A 144 -12.18 0.25 -4.68
N ILE A 145 -13.50 0.48 -4.59
CA ILE A 145 -14.25 1.45 -5.39
C ILE A 145 -14.44 2.71 -4.56
N HIS A 146 -13.90 3.84 -5.03
CA HIS A 146 -13.93 5.11 -4.29
C HIS A 146 -15.37 5.59 -3.93
N THR A 147 -16.36 5.33 -4.80
CA THR A 147 -17.76 5.68 -4.52
C THR A 147 -18.41 4.83 -3.44
N VAL A 148 -17.98 3.57 -3.25
CA VAL A 148 -18.40 2.74 -2.11
C VAL A 148 -17.87 3.34 -0.80
N ARG A 149 -16.70 3.97 -0.83
CA ARG A 149 -16.16 4.76 0.28
C ARG A 149 -16.81 6.14 0.42
N THR A 150 -17.79 6.49 -0.41
CA THR A 150 -18.45 7.80 -0.51
C THR A 150 -17.54 8.94 -0.96
N TRP A 151 -16.38 8.65 -1.56
CA TRP A 151 -15.46 9.67 -2.05
C TRP A 151 -15.97 10.25 -3.36
N THR A 152 -15.80 11.56 -3.52
CA THR A 152 -16.19 12.26 -4.76
C THR A 152 -15.11 12.13 -5.83
N ASN A 153 -13.85 12.06 -5.43
CA ASN A 153 -12.70 12.01 -6.32
C ASN A 153 -12.16 10.57 -6.43
N PRO A 154 -11.75 10.12 -7.64
CA PRO A 154 -11.16 8.79 -7.84
C PRO A 154 -9.69 8.78 -7.42
N HIS A 155 -9.38 9.22 -6.20
CA HIS A 155 -8.02 9.33 -5.64
C HIS A 155 -7.60 8.10 -4.83
N LEU A 156 -8.35 7.01 -4.93
CA LEU A 156 -8.02 5.74 -4.29
C LEU A 156 -7.10 4.90 -5.19
N VAL A 157 -5.87 4.67 -4.73
CA VAL A 157 -4.85 3.82 -5.36
C VAL A 157 -5.04 2.38 -4.89
N THR A 158 -6.01 1.70 -5.49
CA THR A 158 -6.32 0.31 -5.12
C THR A 158 -5.25 -0.65 -5.62
N TYR A 159 -4.89 -1.63 -4.78
CA TYR A 159 -3.93 -2.67 -5.13
C TYR A 159 -4.30 -4.04 -4.55
N MET A 160 -3.84 -5.09 -5.22
CA MET A 160 -3.97 -6.48 -4.76
C MET A 160 -2.64 -7.09 -4.30
N GLU A 161 -1.50 -6.47 -4.63
CA GLU A 161 -0.17 -6.88 -4.19
C GLU A 161 0.69 -5.64 -3.94
N SER A 162 1.61 -5.74 -3.00
CA SER A 162 2.62 -4.73 -2.73
C SER A 162 3.90 -5.38 -2.21
N HIS A 163 4.84 -4.56 -1.75
CA HIS A 163 6.03 -4.99 -1.03
C HIS A 163 5.80 -5.51 0.41
N ASP A 164 4.59 -5.36 0.97
CA ASP A 164 4.30 -5.71 2.37
C ASP A 164 3.64 -7.07 2.55
N GLU A 165 2.97 -7.59 1.52
CA GLU A 165 2.18 -8.81 1.62
C GLU A 165 2.64 -9.90 0.66
N GLU A 166 2.40 -11.17 1.03
CA GLU A 166 2.84 -12.31 0.22
C GLU A 166 2.14 -12.37 -1.14
N ARG A 167 2.84 -12.78 -2.18
CA ARG A 167 2.32 -12.80 -3.55
C ARG A 167 1.18 -13.79 -3.71
N ILE A 168 0.12 -13.37 -4.40
CA ILE A 168 -1.14 -14.09 -4.60
C ILE A 168 -0.90 -15.43 -5.30
N VAL A 169 -0.07 -15.46 -6.35
CA VAL A 169 0.20 -16.74 -7.05
C VAL A 169 0.96 -17.70 -6.14
N TYR A 170 1.95 -17.23 -5.39
CA TYR A 170 2.65 -18.06 -4.41
C TYR A 170 1.70 -18.58 -3.31
N ARG A 171 0.81 -17.73 -2.80
CA ARG A 171 -0.27 -18.11 -1.86
C ARG A 171 -1.17 -19.19 -2.46
N ALA A 172 -1.57 -19.07 -3.73
CA ALA A 172 -2.39 -20.06 -4.42
C ALA A 172 -1.70 -21.42 -4.51
N LEU A 173 -0.41 -21.44 -4.91
CA LEU A 173 0.38 -22.66 -5.01
C LEU A 173 0.56 -23.37 -3.65
N THR A 174 0.78 -22.60 -2.58
CA THR A 174 1.12 -23.15 -1.25
C THR A 174 -0.10 -23.43 -0.36
N GLY A 175 -1.17 -22.65 -0.49
CA GLY A 175 -2.31 -22.66 0.42
C GLY A 175 -3.68 -22.64 -0.28
N GLY A 176 -3.74 -22.79 -1.60
CA GLY A 176 -4.97 -22.78 -2.37
C GLY A 176 -5.97 -23.88 -2.00
N ASN A 177 -7.25 -23.63 -2.26
CA ASN A 177 -8.32 -24.59 -2.09
C ASN A 177 -8.21 -25.76 -3.09
N VAL A 178 -8.63 -26.94 -2.65
CA VAL A 178 -8.62 -28.19 -3.43
C VAL A 178 -9.99 -28.84 -3.32
N THR A 179 -10.62 -29.09 -4.47
CA THR A 179 -11.87 -29.82 -4.58
C THR A 179 -11.75 -30.90 -5.66
N ALA A 180 -12.73 -31.80 -5.75
CA ALA A 180 -12.69 -32.87 -6.75
C ALA A 180 -12.64 -32.28 -8.17
N GLY A 181 -11.57 -32.55 -8.91
CA GLY A 181 -11.37 -32.07 -10.28
C GLY A 181 -10.90 -30.61 -10.42
N TYR A 182 -10.64 -29.90 -9.32
CA TYR A 182 -10.18 -28.51 -9.37
C TYR A 182 -9.22 -28.18 -8.22
N THR A 183 -8.10 -27.55 -8.52
CA THR A 183 -7.15 -27.07 -7.51
C THR A 183 -6.53 -25.75 -7.92
N THR A 184 -6.56 -24.76 -7.01
CA THR A 184 -5.85 -23.49 -7.20
C THR A 184 -4.35 -23.61 -6.92
N ARG A 185 -3.89 -24.77 -6.42
CA ARG A 185 -2.47 -25.07 -6.22
C ARG A 185 -1.74 -25.47 -7.50
N HIS A 186 -2.48 -25.73 -8.58
CA HIS A 186 -1.89 -25.98 -9.89
C HIS A 186 -1.57 -24.66 -10.59
N ILE A 187 -0.36 -24.52 -11.13
CA ILE A 187 0.13 -23.25 -11.71
C ILE A 187 -0.80 -22.68 -12.77
N ASP A 188 -1.31 -23.49 -13.69
CA ASP A 188 -2.22 -22.98 -14.74
C ASP A 188 -3.52 -22.45 -14.16
N THR A 189 -4.01 -23.05 -13.08
CA THR A 189 -5.22 -22.61 -12.40
C THR A 189 -4.96 -21.33 -11.61
N ALA A 190 -3.81 -21.25 -10.93
CA ALA A 190 -3.38 -20.05 -10.21
C ALA A 190 -3.21 -18.85 -11.16
N LEU A 191 -2.64 -19.06 -12.35
CA LEU A 191 -2.49 -18.03 -13.37
C LEU A 191 -3.85 -17.53 -13.88
N ARG A 192 -4.80 -18.43 -14.17
CA ARG A 192 -6.18 -18.05 -14.54
C ARG A 192 -6.92 -17.31 -13.42
N ARG A 193 -6.65 -17.66 -12.15
CA ARG A 193 -7.19 -16.93 -11.00
C ARG A 193 -6.60 -15.53 -10.91
N MET A 194 -5.30 -15.37 -11.18
CA MET A 194 -4.64 -14.08 -11.20
C MET A 194 -5.12 -13.19 -12.36
N GLU A 195 -5.32 -13.78 -13.54
CA GLU A 195 -5.97 -13.13 -14.70
C GLU A 195 -7.35 -12.58 -14.33
N LEU A 196 -8.17 -13.38 -13.64
CA LEU A 196 -9.47 -12.93 -13.14
C LEU A 196 -9.35 -11.79 -12.11
N SER A 197 -8.40 -11.88 -11.17
CA SER A 197 -8.13 -10.81 -10.21
C SER A 197 -7.72 -9.50 -10.90
N ALA A 198 -6.86 -9.59 -11.92
CA ALA A 198 -6.44 -8.44 -12.73
C ALA A 198 -7.63 -7.82 -13.49
N ALA A 199 -8.49 -8.65 -14.10
CA ALA A 199 -9.70 -8.19 -14.78
C ALA A 199 -10.64 -7.40 -13.85
N PHE A 200 -10.81 -7.85 -12.60
CA PHE A 200 -11.56 -7.07 -11.61
C PHE A 200 -10.84 -5.81 -11.15
N LEU A 201 -9.54 -5.88 -10.85
CA LEU A 201 -8.79 -4.73 -10.32
C LEU A 201 -8.67 -3.58 -11.31
N PHE A 202 -8.27 -3.86 -12.56
CA PHE A 202 -7.95 -2.82 -13.54
C PHE A 202 -9.18 -2.18 -14.20
N THR A 203 -10.36 -2.76 -14.00
CA THR A 203 -11.63 -2.16 -14.45
C THR A 203 -12.25 -1.23 -13.41
N ILE A 204 -11.75 -1.22 -12.17
CA ILE A 204 -12.22 -0.29 -11.13
C ILE A 204 -11.72 1.13 -11.45
N PRO A 205 -12.59 2.17 -11.44
CA PRO A 205 -12.18 3.56 -11.69
C PRO A 205 -11.09 4.08 -10.75
N GLY A 206 -10.24 4.98 -11.26
CA GLY A 206 -9.13 5.60 -10.52
C GLY A 206 -7.80 4.87 -10.66
N PRO A 207 -6.72 5.37 -10.03
CA PRO A 207 -5.39 4.79 -10.14
C PRO A 207 -5.35 3.38 -9.57
N LYS A 208 -4.50 2.53 -10.15
CA LYS A 208 -4.23 1.16 -9.70
C LYS A 208 -2.74 0.96 -9.60
N MET A 209 -2.30 0.28 -8.55
CA MET A 209 -0.91 -0.13 -8.42
C MET A 209 -0.78 -1.61 -8.77
N MET A 210 0.18 -1.89 -9.65
CA MET A 210 0.63 -3.22 -9.98
C MET A 210 1.99 -3.45 -9.33
N TRP A 211 2.19 -4.62 -8.74
CA TRP A 211 3.47 -4.99 -8.15
C TRP A 211 4.34 -5.75 -9.15
N GLN A 212 5.65 -5.57 -9.06
CA GLN A 212 6.62 -6.09 -10.03
C GLN A 212 6.43 -7.59 -10.32
N PHE A 213 6.32 -7.94 -11.61
CA PHE A 213 6.05 -9.28 -12.14
C PHE A 213 4.66 -9.86 -11.81
N GLY A 214 3.79 -9.11 -11.14
CA GLY A 214 2.38 -9.48 -10.97
C GLY A 214 1.68 -9.68 -12.32
N GLU A 215 2.11 -8.95 -13.35
CA GLU A 215 1.59 -9.02 -14.72
C GLU A 215 1.83 -10.34 -15.45
N VAL A 216 2.74 -11.17 -14.91
CA VAL A 216 3.08 -12.52 -15.41
C VAL A 216 2.91 -13.61 -14.34
N GLY A 217 2.19 -13.28 -13.26
CA GLY A 217 1.87 -14.19 -12.17
C GLY A 217 3.08 -14.69 -11.40
N TYR A 218 3.91 -13.78 -10.90
CA TYR A 218 5.13 -14.12 -10.16
C TYR A 218 4.86 -14.99 -8.92
N ASP A 219 5.56 -16.10 -8.84
CA ASP A 219 5.24 -17.24 -7.97
C ASP A 219 6.32 -17.53 -6.92
N PHE A 220 7.25 -16.60 -6.69
CA PHE A 220 8.20 -16.69 -5.60
C PHE A 220 7.65 -16.04 -4.33
N ALA A 221 7.98 -16.63 -3.18
CA ALA A 221 7.70 -16.04 -1.88
C ALA A 221 8.31 -14.64 -1.76
N ILE A 222 7.61 -13.73 -1.08
CA ILE A 222 8.11 -12.39 -0.76
C ILE A 222 9.33 -12.46 0.16
N ASN A 223 9.40 -13.50 0.99
CA ASN A 223 10.47 -13.76 1.93
C ASN A 223 11.54 -14.73 1.37
N ARG A 224 11.60 -14.91 0.04
CA ARG A 224 12.65 -15.71 -0.60
C ARG A 224 14.02 -15.02 -0.50
N CYS A 225 15.01 -15.75 -0.02
CA CYS A 225 16.41 -15.38 0.00
C CYS A 225 17.10 -15.70 -1.34
N GLU A 226 18.26 -15.08 -1.58
CA GLU A 226 19.05 -15.30 -2.81
C GLU A 226 19.56 -16.74 -2.95
N ASP A 227 19.87 -17.40 -1.81
CA ASP A 227 20.24 -18.82 -1.75
C ASP A 227 19.06 -19.78 -1.98
N GLY A 228 17.85 -19.24 -2.11
CA GLY A 228 16.62 -19.95 -2.36
C GLY A 228 15.86 -20.44 -1.13
N SER A 229 16.37 -20.19 0.08
CA SER A 229 15.63 -20.38 1.33
C SER A 229 14.49 -19.37 1.49
N ILE A 230 13.64 -19.55 2.52
CA ILE A 230 12.56 -18.63 2.87
C ILE A 230 12.78 -18.17 4.31
N ASN A 231 12.97 -16.86 4.48
CA ASN A 231 13.18 -16.22 5.77
C ASN A 231 12.60 -14.79 5.75
N ASN A 232 11.96 -14.37 6.84
CA ASN A 232 11.40 -13.03 6.99
C ASN A 232 12.45 -11.91 6.81
N ASP A 233 13.72 -12.16 7.15
CA ASP A 233 14.81 -11.20 6.94
C ASP A 233 15.10 -10.96 5.45
N CYS A 234 14.65 -11.86 4.58
CA CYS A 234 14.88 -11.79 3.15
C CYS A 234 13.82 -11.01 2.37
N ARG A 235 12.90 -10.30 3.04
CA ARG A 235 11.84 -9.55 2.35
C ARG A 235 12.39 -8.57 1.31
N THR A 236 13.38 -7.78 1.70
CA THR A 236 14.03 -6.76 0.85
C THR A 236 15.17 -7.32 0.00
N HIS A 237 15.51 -8.61 0.13
CA HIS A 237 16.55 -9.22 -0.69
C HIS A 237 16.14 -9.25 -2.17
N PRO A 238 17.11 -9.18 -3.10
CA PRO A 238 16.87 -9.40 -4.52
C PRO A 238 16.06 -10.66 -4.78
N LYS A 239 15.01 -10.53 -5.60
CA LYS A 239 14.21 -11.66 -6.07
C LYS A 239 14.58 -11.97 -7.52
N PRO A 240 14.49 -13.24 -7.96
CA PRO A 240 14.88 -13.59 -9.31
C PRO A 240 14.13 -12.82 -10.39
N ILE A 241 14.84 -12.17 -11.31
CA ILE A 241 14.24 -11.51 -12.47
C ILE A 241 13.73 -12.61 -13.44
N ARG A 242 12.45 -12.53 -13.86
CA ARG A 242 11.77 -13.61 -14.62
C ARG A 242 11.28 -13.17 -16.00
N TRP A 243 12.17 -12.61 -16.81
CA TRP A 243 11.84 -12.28 -18.20
C TRP A 243 11.49 -13.50 -19.06
N ASP A 244 11.97 -14.70 -18.68
CA ASP A 244 11.61 -15.97 -19.29
C ASP A 244 10.10 -16.29 -19.17
N TYR A 245 9.39 -15.69 -18.21
CA TYR A 245 7.94 -15.85 -18.07
C TYR A 245 7.17 -15.33 -19.29
N LEU A 246 7.76 -14.37 -20.02
CA LEU A 246 7.26 -13.89 -21.31
C LEU A 246 7.46 -14.90 -22.45
N GLN A 247 7.92 -16.13 -22.21
CA GLN A 247 7.87 -17.22 -23.19
C GLN A 247 6.72 -18.19 -22.93
N ASN A 248 6.05 -18.07 -21.77
CA ASN A 248 4.90 -18.90 -21.42
C ASN A 248 3.59 -18.19 -21.79
N ALA A 249 2.84 -18.78 -22.72
CA ALA A 249 1.57 -18.22 -23.19
C ALA A 249 0.55 -17.97 -22.07
N LYS A 250 0.47 -18.85 -21.06
CA LYS A 250 -0.46 -18.70 -19.94
C LYS A 250 -0.07 -17.57 -18.99
N ARG A 251 1.23 -17.28 -18.86
CA ARG A 251 1.70 -16.15 -18.03
C ARG A 251 1.45 -14.81 -18.73
N LYS A 252 1.57 -14.76 -20.05
CA LYS A 252 1.21 -13.54 -20.82
C LYS A 252 -0.26 -13.16 -20.70
N GLN A 253 -1.15 -14.13 -20.48
CA GLN A 253 -2.59 -13.88 -20.37
C GLN A 253 -2.99 -13.17 -19.07
N VAL A 254 -2.12 -13.08 -18.06
CA VAL A 254 -2.51 -12.57 -16.73
C VAL A 254 -2.96 -11.10 -16.76
N THR A 255 -2.46 -10.28 -17.68
CA THR A 255 -2.80 -8.84 -17.76
C THR A 255 -3.06 -8.32 -19.17
N VAL A 256 -3.17 -9.22 -20.16
CA VAL A 256 -3.41 -8.89 -21.57
C VAL A 256 -4.87 -9.10 -21.93
#